data_AF-A0A3R7PDQ9-F1
#
_entry.id   AF-A0A3R7PDQ9-F1
#
_cell.length_a   1.000
_cell.length_b   1.000
_cell.length_c   1.000
_cell.angle_alpha   90.00
_cell.angle_beta   90.00
_cell.angle_gamma   90.00
#
_symmetry.space_group_name_H-M   'P 1'
#
loop_
_entity.id
_entity.type
_entity.pdbx_description
1 polymer ?
#
loop_
_entity_poly.entity_id
_entity_poly.type
_entity_poly.pdbx_seq_one_letter_code
_entity_poly.pdbx_strand_id
1 'polypeptide(L)'
;MEDDLFLLVDSDGDGAVTLDATAQYFERHGLLPDKASALKEEETPLMAFKQARIDATTFRRMVHLLCAHCRVSLGSVWSVCVEQALYSAFCACASAPEMVVSRGAMQDVEHRLMRHGETRPPDAAPFAAHTFPEFLDYGDFVEFFLVRWPHLSKAKVSALLLRPPPASEPRHGTPAPLQRTEHVDAAADRNAREPRGCEDEQEALLRYAAGLKSTLRSREERVARADGLEAQNAILLETLAVAKEEHAQAQGQIVRLSREMDKLRRELEKKAFDARPPPSHAEAAYCVGPVGDVSGDDARALSLVQRLCRRREQAELERELLLQERESELEVRHEFLLRWEEALHRGENALVQRELETRRRWSEAFLRKERQLERLQETLELRQLEVAAREAEVKRRRLAQIERDREAGELSLGERRRRMQQLHLIEKELRKREERVRAKEARDLPHTVADEVHHRLRPPVQRRDVDKLERLQDSQQTESGAADGCVSSPSKPRSSYLSLLS
;
A
#
# COMPACT_ATOMS: atom_id res chain seq x y z
N MET A 1 23.17 -0.68 2.12
CA MET A 1 22.04 -0.03 2.82
C MET A 1 22.51 0.74 4.04
N GLU A 2 23.21 0.13 5.00
CA GLU A 2 23.77 0.88 6.14
C GLU A 2 24.87 1.85 5.70
N ASP A 3 25.74 1.37 4.82
CA ASP A 3 26.78 2.18 4.17
C ASP A 3 26.16 3.25 3.24
N ASP A 4 24.91 3.06 2.79
CA ASP A 4 24.20 4.01 1.93
C ASP A 4 23.63 5.19 2.71
N LEU A 5 23.03 4.95 3.89
CA LEU A 5 22.63 6.03 4.78
C LEU A 5 23.85 6.76 5.34
N PHE A 6 24.93 6.04 5.63
CA PHE A 6 26.18 6.66 6.05
C PHE A 6 26.65 7.67 5.00
N LEU A 7 26.66 7.29 3.72
CA LEU A 7 27.00 8.18 2.61
C LEU A 7 25.99 9.34 2.42
N LEU A 8 24.72 9.14 2.75
CA LEU A 8 23.71 10.21 2.69
C LEU A 8 23.88 11.24 3.81
N VAL A 9 24.34 10.81 4.99
CA VAL A 9 24.57 11.67 6.16
C VAL A 9 25.96 12.32 6.10
N ASP A 10 26.97 11.62 5.57
CA ASP A 10 28.33 12.12 5.27
C ASP A 10 28.32 13.03 4.02
N SER A 11 27.57 14.12 4.13
CA SER A 11 27.36 15.06 3.02
C SER A 11 28.66 15.75 2.56
N ASP A 12 29.67 15.85 3.43
CA ASP A 12 31.00 16.41 3.21
C ASP A 12 32.02 15.37 2.71
N GLY A 13 31.74 14.08 2.89
CA GLY A 13 32.54 12.98 2.33
C GLY A 13 33.90 12.86 2.98
N ASP A 14 33.99 13.26 4.25
CA ASP A 14 35.22 13.22 5.03
C ASP A 14 35.46 11.82 5.64
N GLY A 15 34.53 10.89 5.41
CA GLY A 15 34.56 9.51 5.89
C GLY A 15 34.10 9.36 7.34
N ALA A 16 33.47 10.39 7.92
CA ALA A 16 32.95 10.39 9.28
C ALA A 16 31.63 11.16 9.38
N VAL A 17 30.76 10.76 10.30
CA VAL A 17 29.54 11.50 10.61
C VAL A 17 29.47 11.85 12.08
N THR A 18 28.68 12.86 12.41
CA THR A 18 28.39 13.23 13.80
C THR A 18 26.98 12.81 14.19
N LEU A 19 26.77 12.57 15.49
CA LEU A 19 25.44 12.34 16.05
C LEU A 19 24.50 13.51 15.72
N ASP A 20 25.02 14.74 15.74
CA ASP A 20 24.25 15.93 15.43
C ASP A 20 23.79 16.01 13.98
N ALA A 21 24.64 15.63 13.02
CA ALA A 21 24.29 15.55 11.61
C ALA A 21 23.26 14.45 11.35
N THR A 22 23.43 13.29 12.00
CA THR A 22 22.52 12.16 11.85
C THR A 22 21.16 12.44 12.46
N ALA A 23 21.10 13.03 13.66
CA ALA A 23 19.85 13.42 14.32
C ALA A 23 19.11 14.50 13.52
N GLN A 24 19.83 15.48 12.98
CA GLN A 24 19.25 16.52 12.12
C GLN A 24 18.68 15.92 10.82
N TYR A 25 19.35 14.92 10.26
CA TYR A 25 18.84 14.19 9.10
C TYR A 25 17.52 13.48 9.43
N PHE A 26 17.45 12.75 10.55
CA PHE A 26 16.24 12.04 10.98
C PHE A 26 15.07 12.98 11.29
N GLU A 27 15.36 14.15 11.88
CA GLU A 27 14.39 15.22 12.14
C GLU A 27 13.81 15.77 10.83
N ARG A 28 14.65 16.09 9.84
CA ARG A 28 14.20 16.57 8.52
C ARG A 28 13.31 15.57 7.79
N HIS A 29 13.49 14.28 8.04
CA HIS A 29 12.70 13.21 7.44
C HIS A 29 11.54 12.74 8.32
N GLY A 30 11.22 13.45 9.41
CA GLY A 30 10.05 13.18 10.26
C GLY A 30 10.17 11.91 11.10
N LEU A 31 11.36 11.33 11.22
CA LEU A 31 11.64 10.14 12.03
C LEU A 31 11.97 10.48 13.49
N LEU A 32 12.32 11.73 13.74
CA LEU A 32 12.59 12.26 15.07
C LEU A 32 11.70 13.50 15.28
N PRO A 33 10.82 13.51 16.31
CA PRO A 33 9.88 14.60 16.53
C PRO A 33 10.54 15.89 17.02
N ASP A 34 11.64 15.81 17.77
CA ASP A 34 12.45 16.96 18.19
C ASP A 34 13.89 16.52 18.51
N LYS A 35 14.87 17.06 17.76
CA LYS A 35 16.30 16.81 17.99
C LYS A 35 16.75 17.27 19.37
N ALA A 36 16.18 18.37 19.88
CA ALA A 36 16.59 18.94 21.16
C ALA A 36 16.12 18.09 22.35
N SER A 37 15.04 17.34 22.21
CA SER A 37 14.53 16.44 23.26
C SER A 37 15.37 15.16 23.36
N ALA A 38 15.68 14.53 22.22
CA ALA A 38 16.46 13.28 22.17
C ALA A 38 17.93 13.42 22.60
N LEU A 39 18.50 14.63 22.51
CA LEU A 39 19.89 14.92 22.88
C LEU A 39 20.06 15.56 24.27
N LYS A 40 18.96 15.71 25.03
CA LYS A 40 18.92 16.30 26.39
C LYS A 40 18.76 15.28 27.51
N GLU A 41 18.29 14.06 27.22
CA GLU A 41 18.23 13.00 28.23
C GLU A 41 19.65 12.57 28.60
N GLU A 42 20.16 13.08 29.71
CA GLU A 42 21.53 12.85 30.23
C GLU A 42 21.85 11.36 30.48
N GLU A 43 20.85 10.48 30.44
CA GLU A 43 20.97 9.03 30.66
C GLU A 43 20.84 8.18 29.38
N THR A 44 20.73 8.79 28.19
CA THR A 44 20.60 7.99 26.96
C THR A 44 21.95 7.42 26.49
N PRO A 45 21.99 6.16 26.02
CA PRO A 45 23.19 5.55 25.45
C PRO A 45 23.70 6.26 24.18
N LEU A 46 22.92 7.21 23.63
CA LEU A 46 23.28 8.07 22.51
C LEU A 46 24.32 9.14 22.88
N MET A 47 24.40 9.55 24.15
CA MET A 47 25.35 10.57 24.61
C MET A 47 26.81 10.16 24.45
N ALA A 48 27.09 8.85 24.40
CA ALA A 48 28.42 8.31 24.09
C ALA A 48 28.95 8.75 22.71
N PHE A 49 28.07 9.16 21.80
CA PHE A 49 28.42 9.55 20.42
C PHE A 49 28.45 11.07 20.19
N LYS A 50 28.12 11.89 21.19
CA LYS A 50 27.93 13.35 21.03
C LYS A 50 29.19 14.12 20.61
N GLN A 51 30.38 13.60 20.92
CA GLN A 51 31.67 14.21 20.55
C GLN A 51 32.57 13.26 19.74
N ALA A 52 32.06 12.09 19.37
CA ALA A 52 32.80 11.12 18.59
C ALA A 52 32.68 11.43 17.09
N ARG A 53 33.80 11.33 16.36
CA ARG A 53 33.73 11.17 14.89
C ARG A 53 33.37 9.72 14.62
N ILE A 54 32.22 9.52 14.00
CA ILE A 54 31.61 8.19 13.85
C ILE A 54 31.99 7.67 12.48
N ASP A 55 32.83 6.64 12.46
CA ASP A 55 33.16 5.92 11.24
C ASP A 55 32.02 4.99 10.81
N ALA A 56 32.11 4.45 9.59
CA ALA A 56 31.09 3.56 9.02
C ALA A 56 30.79 2.32 9.89
N THR A 57 31.77 1.85 10.68
CA THR A 57 31.60 0.67 11.55
C THR A 57 30.81 1.00 12.82
N THR A 58 31.04 2.18 13.37
CA THR A 58 30.43 2.66 14.61
C THR A 58 29.06 3.29 14.34
N PHE A 59 28.83 3.76 13.11
CA PHE A 59 27.58 4.34 12.65
C PHE A 59 26.38 3.42 12.85
N ARG A 60 26.53 2.13 12.54
CA ARG A 60 25.45 1.13 12.69
C ARG A 60 24.94 1.06 14.12
N ARG A 61 25.84 1.05 15.09
CA ARG A 61 25.49 1.02 16.52
C ARG A 61 24.73 2.27 16.93
N MET A 62 25.15 3.44 16.46
CA MET A 62 24.43 4.69 16.71
C MET A 62 23.03 4.68 16.09
N VAL A 63 22.88 4.26 14.84
CA VAL A 63 21.57 4.21 14.16
C VAL A 63 20.62 3.22 14.85
N HIS A 64 21.12 2.06 15.28
CA HIS A 64 20.32 1.12 16.07
C HIS A 64 19.77 1.74 17.35
N LEU A 65 20.58 2.52 18.06
CA LEU A 65 20.15 3.21 19.28
C LEU A 65 19.16 4.34 18.98
N LEU A 66 19.35 5.09 17.89
CA LEU A 66 18.41 6.12 17.44
C LEU A 66 17.06 5.49 17.06
N CYS A 67 17.05 4.41 16.27
CA CYS A 67 15.84 3.70 15.89
C CYS A 67 15.09 3.12 17.11
N ALA A 68 15.83 2.56 18.09
CA ALA A 68 15.24 2.10 19.34
C ALA A 68 14.61 3.25 20.15
N HIS A 69 15.28 4.40 20.21
CA HIS A 69 14.77 5.60 20.89
C HIS A 69 13.52 6.16 20.18
N CYS A 70 13.51 6.20 18.85
CA CYS A 70 12.36 6.64 18.06
C CYS A 70 11.23 5.59 17.97
N ARG A 71 11.41 4.38 18.52
CA ARG A 71 10.50 3.23 18.36
C ARG A 71 10.21 2.85 16.90
N VAL A 72 11.17 3.06 16.01
CA VAL A 72 11.05 2.74 14.58
C VAL A 72 11.94 1.54 14.24
N SER A 73 11.46 0.66 13.36
CA SER A 73 12.28 -0.44 12.87
C SER A 73 13.37 0.07 11.93
N LEU A 74 14.58 -0.50 12.03
CA LEU A 74 15.70 -0.15 11.16
C LEU A 74 15.28 -0.25 9.68
N GLY A 75 14.63 -1.35 9.29
CA GLY A 75 14.15 -1.64 7.94
C GLY A 75 13.32 -0.51 7.31
N SER A 76 12.34 0.00 8.06
CA SER A 76 11.49 1.11 7.62
C SER A 76 12.23 2.44 7.59
N VAL A 77 13.17 2.69 8.52
CA VAL A 77 14.02 3.88 8.48
C VAL A 77 14.89 3.88 7.23
N TRP A 78 15.48 2.75 6.84
CA TRP A 78 16.32 2.67 5.65
C TRP A 78 15.54 2.93 4.37
N SER A 79 14.40 2.25 4.17
CA SER A 79 13.61 2.42 2.95
C SER A 79 13.10 3.85 2.82
N VAL A 80 12.55 4.42 3.91
CA VAL A 80 12.01 5.78 3.91
C VAL A 80 13.11 6.82 3.79
N CYS A 81 14.22 6.72 4.54
CA CYS A 81 15.31 7.69 4.46
C CYS A 81 15.98 7.69 3.10
N VAL A 82 16.19 6.50 2.52
CA VAL A 82 16.80 6.39 1.20
C VAL A 82 15.81 6.93 0.17
N GLU A 83 14.59 6.41 0.07
CA GLU A 83 13.62 6.87 -0.94
C GLU A 83 13.28 8.36 -0.84
N GLN A 84 13.07 8.88 0.38
CA GLN A 84 12.77 10.29 0.60
C GLN A 84 13.97 11.20 0.28
N ALA A 85 15.19 10.74 0.54
CA ALA A 85 16.39 11.48 0.15
C ALA A 85 16.66 11.42 -1.34
N LEU A 86 16.40 10.28 -1.99
CA LEU A 86 16.47 10.19 -3.44
C LEU A 86 15.43 11.14 -4.09
N TYR A 87 14.21 11.21 -3.53
CA TYR A 87 13.16 12.10 -4.00
C TYR A 87 13.46 13.58 -3.73
N SER A 88 13.96 13.93 -2.55
CA SER A 88 14.32 15.32 -2.21
C SER A 88 15.50 15.84 -3.03
N ALA A 89 16.50 14.99 -3.26
CA ALA A 89 17.64 15.26 -4.15
C ALA A 89 17.19 15.59 -5.57
N PHE A 90 16.24 14.79 -6.05
CA PHE A 90 15.68 14.93 -7.37
C PHE A 90 14.87 16.22 -7.48
N CYS A 91 13.98 16.51 -6.55
CA CYS A 91 13.21 17.76 -6.53
C CYS A 91 14.08 19.02 -6.48
N ALA A 92 15.24 18.96 -5.83
CA ALA A 92 16.17 20.09 -5.76
C ALA A 92 16.91 20.36 -7.08
N CYS A 93 17.14 19.31 -7.89
CA CYS A 93 17.87 19.40 -9.15
C CYS A 93 16.98 19.39 -10.40
N ALA A 94 15.72 18.99 -10.25
CA ALA A 94 14.76 18.92 -11.33
C ALA A 94 14.17 20.30 -11.65
N SER A 95 13.94 20.56 -12.93
CA SER A 95 13.16 21.74 -13.32
C SER A 95 11.69 21.54 -12.95
N ALA A 96 11.17 22.37 -12.05
CA ALA A 96 9.72 22.47 -11.83
C ALA A 96 9.07 23.08 -13.08
N PRO A 97 7.95 22.53 -13.61
CA PRO A 97 7.06 21.51 -13.04
C PRO A 97 7.22 20.08 -13.60
N GLU A 98 8.18 19.85 -14.49
CA GLU A 98 8.26 18.60 -15.26
C GLU A 98 8.97 17.44 -14.54
N MET A 99 9.59 17.71 -13.38
CA MET A 99 10.28 16.68 -12.59
C MET A 99 11.29 15.90 -13.46
N VAL A 100 12.17 16.64 -14.14
CA VAL A 100 13.23 16.11 -14.99
C VAL A 100 14.58 16.73 -14.68
N VAL A 101 15.64 15.93 -14.73
CA VAL A 101 17.04 16.35 -14.54
C VAL A 101 17.64 16.72 -15.89
N SER A 102 18.18 17.92 -15.98
CA SER A 102 18.79 18.44 -17.20
C SER A 102 20.14 17.80 -17.50
N ARG A 103 20.52 17.82 -18.79
CA ARG A 103 21.86 17.42 -19.25
C ARG A 103 23.01 18.02 -18.44
N GLY A 104 22.92 19.30 -18.06
CA GLY A 104 23.97 19.98 -17.30
C GLY A 104 24.18 19.36 -15.92
N ALA A 105 23.10 19.10 -15.19
CA ALA A 105 23.17 18.45 -13.88
C ALA A 105 23.75 17.02 -13.97
N MET A 106 23.39 16.26 -15.01
CA MET A 106 23.97 14.92 -15.24
C MET A 106 25.46 14.98 -15.53
N GLN A 107 25.92 15.95 -16.32
CA GLN A 107 27.35 16.16 -16.59
C GLN A 107 28.11 16.54 -15.31
N ASP A 108 27.53 17.38 -14.45
CA ASP A 108 28.14 17.76 -13.17
C ASP A 108 28.27 16.58 -12.20
N VAL A 109 27.30 15.66 -12.20
CA VAL A 109 27.38 14.40 -11.44
C VAL A 109 28.50 13.51 -11.98
N GLU A 110 28.62 13.35 -13.31
CA GLU A 110 29.70 12.58 -13.92
C GLU A 110 31.09 13.16 -13.58
N HIS A 111 31.25 14.48 -13.67
CA HIS A 111 32.51 15.15 -13.29
C HIS A 111 32.88 14.93 -11.83
N ARG A 112 31.90 14.91 -10.93
CA ARG A 112 32.13 14.63 -9.51
C ARG A 112 32.52 13.19 -9.25
N LEU A 113 31.87 12.23 -9.90
CA LEU A 113 32.25 10.81 -9.83
C LEU A 113 33.72 10.61 -10.22
N MET A 114 34.13 11.18 -11.35
CA MET A 114 35.51 11.08 -11.83
C MET A 114 36.52 11.75 -10.89
N ARG A 115 36.17 12.90 -10.27
CA ARG A 115 37.03 13.58 -9.27
C ARG A 115 37.21 12.76 -8.00
N HIS A 116 36.22 11.95 -7.61
CA HIS A 116 36.29 11.07 -6.44
C HIS A 116 36.98 9.72 -6.72
N GLY A 117 37.68 9.59 -7.86
CA GLY A 117 38.47 8.40 -8.19
C GLY A 117 37.68 7.28 -8.86
N GLU A 118 36.41 7.50 -9.22
CA GLU A 118 35.62 6.51 -9.95
C GLU A 118 36.07 6.47 -11.41
N THR A 119 36.66 5.35 -11.82
CA THR A 119 37.08 5.15 -13.22
C THR A 119 35.89 4.79 -14.08
N ARG A 120 35.76 5.45 -15.24
CA ARG A 120 34.77 5.08 -16.26
C ARG A 120 35.05 3.63 -16.70
N PRO A 121 34.07 2.72 -16.66
CA PRO A 121 34.30 1.35 -17.12
C PRO A 121 34.70 1.36 -18.62
N PRO A 122 35.69 0.54 -19.02
CA PRO A 122 36.21 0.51 -20.39
C PRO A 122 35.15 0.10 -21.44
N ASP A 123 34.13 -0.66 -21.02
CA ASP A 123 33.01 -1.10 -21.87
C ASP A 123 31.88 -0.06 -22.02
N ALA A 124 32.00 1.13 -21.40
CA ALA A 124 31.06 2.23 -21.61
C ALA A 124 31.29 3.00 -22.94
N ALA A 125 32.02 2.40 -23.90
CA ALA A 125 32.28 2.95 -25.23
C ALA A 125 31.03 3.38 -26.02
N PRO A 126 29.85 2.69 -25.97
CA PRO A 126 28.65 3.19 -26.64
C PRO A 126 28.00 4.39 -25.93
N PHE A 127 28.40 4.70 -24.70
CA PHE A 127 27.93 5.85 -23.90
C PHE A 127 29.01 6.92 -23.73
N ALA A 128 30.10 6.82 -24.52
CA ALA A 128 31.22 7.73 -24.47
C ALA A 128 30.91 9.03 -25.24
N ALA A 129 30.92 10.12 -24.49
CA ALA A 129 31.14 11.50 -24.90
C ALA A 129 29.98 12.39 -25.39
N HIS A 130 28.87 11.92 -25.97
CA HIS A 130 27.85 12.87 -26.53
C HIS A 130 26.36 12.54 -26.27
N THR A 131 26.05 11.51 -25.47
CA THR A 131 24.69 10.92 -25.39
C THR A 131 24.04 11.06 -24.01
N PHE A 132 24.28 12.16 -23.29
CA PHE A 132 23.32 12.51 -22.23
C PHE A 132 22.01 12.97 -22.89
N PRO A 133 20.86 12.37 -22.55
CA PRO A 133 19.57 12.91 -22.94
C PRO A 133 19.44 14.37 -22.50
N GLU A 134 18.63 15.16 -23.19
CA GLU A 134 18.41 16.57 -22.79
C GLU A 134 17.77 16.65 -21.41
N PHE A 135 16.87 15.70 -21.13
CA PHE A 135 16.13 15.55 -19.88
C PHE A 135 15.98 14.06 -19.55
N LEU A 136 16.10 13.70 -18.28
CA LEU A 136 15.73 12.39 -17.75
C LEU A 136 14.75 12.55 -16.59
N ASP A 137 13.74 11.68 -16.53
CA ASP A 137 12.93 11.56 -15.33
C ASP A 137 13.71 10.85 -14.21
N TYR A 138 13.13 10.78 -13.01
CA TYR A 138 13.81 10.23 -11.84
C TYR A 138 14.19 8.75 -11.99
N GLY A 139 13.29 7.93 -12.56
CA GLY A 139 13.52 6.51 -12.73
C GLY A 139 14.65 6.27 -13.74
N ASP A 140 14.55 6.93 -14.89
CA ASP A 140 15.52 6.84 -15.98
C ASP A 140 16.88 7.41 -15.56
N PHE A 141 16.91 8.48 -14.76
CA PHE A 141 18.17 9.05 -14.24
C PHE A 141 18.93 8.03 -13.35
N VAL A 142 18.23 7.40 -12.40
CA VAL A 142 18.86 6.43 -11.51
C VAL A 142 19.36 5.22 -12.29
N GLU A 143 18.53 4.68 -13.20
CA GLU A 143 18.92 3.56 -14.05
C GLU A 143 20.09 3.90 -14.97
N PHE A 144 20.09 5.10 -15.56
CA PHE A 144 21.15 5.57 -16.44
C PHE A 144 22.53 5.59 -15.76
N PHE A 145 22.61 6.05 -14.51
CA PHE A 145 23.87 6.07 -13.76
C PHE A 145 24.27 4.70 -13.23
N LEU A 146 23.32 3.86 -12.81
CA LEU A 146 23.61 2.49 -12.39
C LEU A 146 24.12 1.61 -13.53
N VAL A 147 23.61 1.77 -14.75
CA VAL A 147 24.12 1.05 -15.92
C VAL A 147 25.56 1.44 -16.23
N ARG A 148 25.93 2.72 -16.01
CA ARG A 148 27.27 3.24 -16.32
C ARG A 148 28.29 3.06 -15.20
N TRP A 149 27.84 2.93 -13.95
CA TRP A 149 28.65 2.60 -12.79
C TRP A 149 27.90 1.60 -11.90
N PRO A 150 27.92 0.30 -12.28
CA PRO A 150 27.11 -0.73 -11.61
C PRO A 150 27.53 -1.03 -10.16
N HIS A 151 28.71 -0.57 -9.75
CA HIS A 151 29.18 -0.64 -8.36
C HIS A 151 28.66 0.49 -7.48
N LEU A 152 28.00 1.51 -8.04
CA LEU A 152 27.33 2.54 -7.25
C LEU A 152 25.98 2.02 -6.74
N SER A 153 25.62 2.40 -5.52
CA SER A 153 24.26 2.22 -5.02
C SER A 153 23.35 3.34 -5.50
N LYS A 154 22.03 3.09 -5.53
CA LYS A 154 21.01 4.12 -5.80
C LYS A 154 21.20 5.35 -4.92
N ALA A 155 21.48 5.12 -3.64
CA ALA A 155 21.71 6.17 -2.65
C ALA A 155 22.95 7.01 -2.96
N LYS A 156 24.06 6.39 -3.35
CA LYS A 156 25.28 7.10 -3.73
C LYS A 156 25.05 7.97 -4.97
N VAL A 157 24.28 7.51 -5.95
CA VAL A 157 23.91 8.30 -7.13
C VAL A 157 23.10 9.55 -6.75
N SER A 158 22.12 9.44 -5.85
CA SER A 158 21.34 10.62 -5.45
C SER A 158 22.01 11.52 -4.42
N ALA A 159 22.90 10.98 -3.57
CA ALA A 159 23.74 11.81 -2.70
C ALA A 159 24.57 12.82 -3.53
N LEU A 160 24.96 12.44 -4.74
CA LEU A 160 25.69 13.31 -5.67
C LEU A 160 24.81 14.41 -6.27
N LEU A 161 23.49 14.22 -6.34
CA LEU A 161 22.54 15.29 -6.67
C LEU A 161 22.35 16.27 -5.50
N LEU A 162 22.37 15.79 -4.25
CA LEU A 162 22.19 16.63 -3.06
C LEU A 162 23.36 17.59 -2.80
N ARG A 163 24.56 17.28 -3.31
CA ARG A 163 25.70 18.18 -3.17
C ARG A 163 25.50 19.41 -4.05
N PRO A 164 25.48 20.64 -3.51
CA PRO A 164 25.65 21.82 -4.34
C PRO A 164 27.00 21.74 -5.06
N PRO A 165 27.13 22.28 -6.29
CA PRO A 165 28.44 22.41 -6.91
C PRO A 165 29.35 23.19 -5.95
N PRO A 166 30.65 22.82 -5.81
CA PRO A 166 31.56 23.67 -5.06
C PRO A 166 31.46 25.07 -5.65
N ALA A 167 31.21 26.07 -4.80
CA ALA A 167 31.16 27.46 -5.18
C ALA A 167 32.37 27.74 -6.06
N SER A 168 32.12 27.90 -7.35
CA SER A 168 33.17 28.30 -8.27
C SER A 168 33.60 29.69 -7.83
N GLU A 169 34.92 29.87 -7.78
CA GLU A 169 35.58 31.14 -7.53
C GLU A 169 34.88 32.30 -8.26
N PRO A 170 34.80 33.49 -7.64
CA PRO A 170 34.05 34.60 -8.18
C PRO A 170 34.70 35.07 -9.49
N ARG A 171 34.13 34.67 -10.62
CA ARG A 171 34.43 35.33 -11.90
C ARG A 171 33.72 36.68 -11.90
N HIS A 172 34.53 37.72 -11.70
CA HIS A 172 34.19 39.12 -11.84
C HIS A 172 33.27 39.41 -13.04
N GLY A 173 32.23 40.21 -12.80
CA GLY A 173 31.44 40.80 -13.88
C GLY A 173 30.02 41.15 -13.48
N THR A 174 29.84 42.04 -12.49
CA THR A 174 28.61 42.84 -12.39
C THR A 174 28.50 43.69 -13.67
N PRO A 175 27.29 43.87 -14.23
CA PRO A 175 26.53 45.03 -13.80
C PRO A 175 25.05 44.77 -13.50
N ALA A 176 24.57 45.73 -12.71
CA ALA A 176 23.27 46.01 -12.10
C ALA A 176 21.99 45.82 -12.97
N PRO A 177 20.81 45.74 -12.31
CA PRO A 177 19.53 45.46 -12.94
C PRO A 177 18.93 46.73 -13.57
N LEU A 178 18.47 46.62 -14.81
CA LEU A 178 17.67 47.66 -15.47
C LEU A 178 16.28 47.12 -15.81
N GLN A 179 15.33 47.58 -15.00
CA GLN A 179 14.09 48.24 -15.40
C GLN A 179 13.25 47.56 -16.50
N ARG A 180 12.08 47.08 -16.05
CA ARG A 180 10.85 47.01 -16.85
C ARG A 180 10.61 48.38 -17.51
N THR A 181 10.64 48.40 -18.83
CA THR A 181 9.97 49.42 -19.64
C THR A 181 9.00 48.72 -20.58
N GLU A 182 7.72 48.96 -20.32
CA GLU A 182 6.64 48.79 -21.27
C GLU A 182 6.87 49.74 -22.44
N HIS A 183 6.87 49.22 -23.66
CA HIS A 183 6.73 50.06 -24.84
C HIS A 183 5.68 49.49 -25.81
N VAL A 184 4.75 50.39 -26.08
CA VAL A 184 3.58 50.36 -26.94
C VAL A 184 4.01 50.45 -28.41
N ASP A 185 3.29 49.69 -29.24
CA ASP A 185 3.01 49.83 -30.67
C ASP A 185 4.00 50.54 -31.60
N ALA A 186 4.45 49.77 -32.61
CA ALA A 186 4.72 50.30 -33.94
C ALA A 186 4.14 49.33 -34.99
N ALA A 187 3.00 49.72 -35.56
CA ALA A 187 2.46 49.14 -36.78
C ALA A 187 3.36 49.54 -37.97
N ALA A 188 3.80 48.56 -38.75
CA ALA A 188 4.20 48.77 -40.15
C ALA A 188 4.16 47.43 -40.91
N ASP A 189 3.18 47.34 -41.82
CA ASP A 189 3.21 46.62 -43.09
C ASP A 189 3.89 45.26 -43.17
N ARG A 190 3.09 44.20 -43.08
CA ARG A 190 3.23 43.03 -43.97
C ARG A 190 1.86 42.53 -44.43
N ASN A 191 1.50 42.97 -45.63
CA ASN A 191 0.90 42.18 -46.69
C ASN A 191 -0.10 41.09 -46.28
N ALA A 192 -1.36 41.36 -46.64
CA ALA A 192 -2.40 40.39 -46.92
C ALA A 192 -1.86 39.12 -47.61
N ARG A 193 -1.72 38.06 -46.84
CA ARG A 193 -1.97 36.70 -47.27
C ARG A 193 -2.89 36.10 -46.23
N GLU A 194 -4.17 35.96 -46.57
CA GLU A 194 -5.08 35.11 -45.82
C GLU A 194 -4.44 33.73 -45.65
N PRO A 195 -4.17 33.25 -44.43
CA PRO A 195 -3.62 31.94 -44.24
C PRO A 195 -4.78 30.96 -44.23
N ARG A 196 -5.20 30.48 -45.41
CA ARG A 196 -6.15 29.36 -45.58
C ARG A 196 -5.59 28.00 -45.10
N GLY A 197 -4.68 28.02 -44.13
CA GLY A 197 -4.17 26.86 -43.40
C GLY A 197 -4.03 27.10 -41.89
N CYS A 198 -4.32 28.30 -41.39
CA CYS A 198 -4.17 28.64 -39.98
C CYS A 198 -5.37 28.17 -39.15
N GLU A 199 -6.58 28.13 -39.71
CA GLU A 199 -7.78 27.66 -39.00
C GLU A 199 -7.69 26.17 -38.67
N ASP A 200 -7.17 25.34 -39.58
CA ASP A 200 -6.97 23.90 -39.36
C ASP A 200 -5.87 23.64 -38.30
N GLU A 201 -4.79 24.43 -38.30
CA GLU A 201 -3.73 24.36 -37.29
C GLU A 201 -4.22 24.83 -35.92
N GLN A 202 -5.02 25.91 -35.89
CA GLN A 202 -5.59 26.46 -34.67
C GLN A 202 -6.67 25.54 -34.11
N GLU A 203 -7.47 24.89 -34.96
CA GLU A 203 -8.43 23.86 -34.56
C GLU A 203 -7.72 22.59 -34.08
N ALA A 204 -6.61 22.19 -34.71
CA ALA A 204 -5.77 21.08 -34.25
C ALA A 204 -5.15 21.37 -32.88
N LEU A 205 -4.64 22.59 -32.66
CA LEU A 205 -4.10 23.02 -31.36
C LEU A 205 -5.18 23.08 -30.28
N LEU A 206 -6.39 23.54 -30.60
CA LEU A 206 -7.53 23.53 -29.66
C LEU A 206 -7.97 22.11 -29.31
N ARG A 207 -8.01 21.19 -30.28
CA ARG A 207 -8.29 19.76 -30.02
C ARG A 207 -7.20 19.12 -29.17
N TYR A 208 -5.93 19.42 -29.43
CA TYR A 208 -4.81 18.96 -28.62
C TYR A 208 -4.89 19.51 -27.18
N ALA A 209 -5.14 20.80 -27.02
CA ALA A 209 -5.31 21.43 -25.71
C ALA A 209 -6.52 20.86 -24.94
N ALA A 210 -7.62 20.54 -25.63
CA ALA A 210 -8.77 19.88 -25.02
C ALA A 210 -8.44 18.44 -24.56
N GLY A 211 -7.70 17.68 -25.36
CA GLY A 211 -7.20 16.35 -24.98
C GLY A 211 -6.20 16.39 -23.81
N LEU A 212 -5.37 17.43 -23.76
CA LEU A 212 -4.42 17.63 -22.67
C LEU A 212 -5.13 18.01 -21.36
N LYS A 213 -6.18 18.86 -21.43
CA LYS A 213 -7.02 19.18 -20.28
C LYS A 213 -7.81 17.97 -19.76
N SER A 214 -8.33 17.11 -20.65
CA SER A 214 -9.07 15.92 -20.22
C SER A 214 -8.16 14.88 -19.57
N THR A 215 -6.96 14.68 -20.09
CA THR A 215 -5.95 13.79 -19.49
C THR A 215 -5.45 14.31 -18.15
N LEU A 216 -5.23 15.63 -18.01
CA LEU A 216 -4.90 16.25 -16.72
C LEU A 216 -6.01 16.04 -15.68
N ARG A 217 -7.28 16.30 -16.04
CA ARG A 217 -8.42 16.04 -15.13
C ARG A 217 -8.52 14.56 -14.72
N SER A 218 -8.34 13.64 -15.66
CA SER A 218 -8.30 12.20 -15.37
C SER A 218 -7.16 11.82 -14.42
N ARG A 219 -6.02 12.53 -14.50
CA ARG A 219 -4.88 12.34 -13.61
C ARG A 219 -5.16 12.92 -12.23
N GLU A 220 -5.71 14.12 -12.14
CA GLU A 220 -6.15 14.75 -10.88
C GLU A 220 -7.16 13.87 -10.15
N GLU A 221 -8.15 13.30 -10.85
CA GLU A 221 -9.12 12.37 -10.26
C GLU A 221 -8.49 11.05 -9.80
N ARG A 222 -7.39 10.62 -10.43
CA ARG A 222 -6.63 9.42 -10.00
C ARG A 222 -5.79 9.72 -8.77
N VAL A 223 -5.18 10.90 -8.70
CA VAL A 223 -4.45 11.38 -7.52
C VAL A 223 -5.40 11.53 -6.33
N ALA A 224 -6.53 12.21 -6.50
CA ALA A 224 -7.53 12.34 -5.43
C ALA A 224 -8.06 10.98 -4.93
N ARG A 225 -8.14 9.98 -5.81
CA ARG A 225 -8.47 8.59 -5.43
C ARG A 225 -7.33 7.91 -4.66
N ALA A 226 -6.08 8.12 -5.07
CA ALA A 226 -4.92 7.61 -4.35
C ALA A 226 -4.83 8.22 -2.95
N ASP A 227 -4.97 9.55 -2.82
CA ASP A 227 -4.99 10.25 -1.53
C ASP A 227 -6.13 9.74 -0.63
N GLY A 228 -7.31 9.48 -1.21
CA GLY A 228 -8.44 8.89 -0.50
C GLY A 228 -8.17 7.47 0.01
N LEU A 229 -7.42 6.66 -0.76
CA LEU A 229 -7.00 5.32 -0.34
C LEU A 229 -5.89 5.36 0.71
N GLU A 230 -4.97 6.32 0.62
CA GLU A 230 -3.93 6.55 1.64
C GLU A 230 -4.56 6.95 2.97
N ALA A 231 -5.54 7.84 2.97
CA ALA A 231 -6.29 8.21 4.17
C ALA A 231 -7.04 7.01 4.78
N GLN A 232 -7.66 6.16 3.95
CA GLN A 232 -8.30 4.93 4.41
C GLN A 232 -7.29 3.94 5.01
N ASN A 233 -6.12 3.77 4.39
CA ASN A 233 -5.05 2.93 4.93
C ASN A 233 -4.52 3.48 6.26
N ALA A 234 -4.38 4.79 6.42
CA ALA A 234 -3.97 5.39 7.69
C ALA A 234 -4.97 5.06 8.82
N ILE A 235 -6.27 5.21 8.55
CA ILE A 235 -7.34 4.86 9.51
C ILE A 235 -7.30 3.36 9.85
N LEU A 236 -7.10 2.49 8.85
CA LEU A 236 -6.98 1.05 9.08
C LEU A 236 -5.73 0.67 9.91
N LEU A 237 -4.62 1.37 9.72
CA LEU A 237 -3.42 1.16 10.53
C LEU A 237 -3.60 1.63 11.97
N GLU A 238 -4.26 2.77 12.19
CA GLU A 238 -4.59 3.26 13.53
C GLU A 238 -5.55 2.31 14.25
N THR A 239 -6.65 1.89 13.59
CA THR A 239 -7.59 0.92 14.19
C THR A 239 -6.91 -0.42 14.51
N LEU A 240 -5.98 -0.87 13.69
CA LEU A 240 -5.19 -2.08 13.95
C LEU A 240 -4.23 -1.89 15.14
N ALA A 241 -3.63 -0.71 15.29
CA ALA A 241 -2.80 -0.37 16.44
C ALA A 241 -3.61 -0.38 17.75
N VAL A 242 -4.79 0.25 17.77
CA VAL A 242 -5.72 0.23 18.91
C VAL A 242 -6.12 -1.21 19.26
N ALA A 243 -6.51 -2.01 18.26
CA ALA A 243 -6.87 -3.41 18.49
C ALA A 243 -5.72 -4.24 19.09
N LYS A 244 -4.47 -3.97 18.70
CA LYS A 244 -3.28 -4.61 19.28
C LYS A 244 -3.06 -4.21 20.74
N GLU A 245 -3.24 -2.94 21.06
CA GLU A 245 -3.12 -2.45 22.44
C GLU A 245 -4.20 -3.04 23.35
N GLU A 246 -5.46 -3.05 22.90
CA GLU A 246 -6.56 -3.68 23.63
C GLU A 246 -6.33 -5.18 23.83
N HIS A 247 -5.82 -5.88 22.81
CA HIS A 247 -5.46 -7.29 22.92
C HIS A 247 -4.35 -7.52 23.95
N ALA A 248 -3.30 -6.67 23.95
CA ALA A 248 -2.22 -6.76 24.92
C ALA A 248 -2.71 -6.48 26.36
N GLN A 249 -3.61 -5.51 26.53
CA GLN A 249 -4.26 -5.25 27.82
C GLN A 249 -5.10 -6.44 28.30
N ALA A 250 -5.92 -7.01 27.42
CA ALA A 250 -6.73 -8.19 27.72
C ALA A 250 -5.86 -9.40 28.08
N GLN A 251 -4.78 -9.66 27.34
CA GLN A 251 -3.80 -10.70 27.69
C GLN A 251 -3.17 -10.44 29.07
N GLY A 252 -2.83 -9.19 29.39
CA GLY A 252 -2.32 -8.81 30.70
C GLY A 252 -3.31 -9.09 31.83
N GLN A 253 -4.60 -8.82 31.61
CA GLN A 253 -5.67 -9.13 32.55
C GLN A 253 -5.84 -10.64 32.74
N ILE A 254 -5.82 -11.42 31.64
CA ILE A 254 -5.89 -12.89 31.69
C ILE A 254 -4.74 -13.44 32.54
N VAL A 255 -3.50 -13.02 32.27
CA VAL A 255 -2.33 -13.48 33.03
C VAL A 255 -2.44 -13.12 34.51
N ARG A 256 -2.96 -11.93 34.84
CA ARG A 256 -3.19 -11.52 36.22
C ARG A 256 -4.25 -12.40 36.90
N LEU A 257 -5.40 -12.62 36.25
CA LEU A 257 -6.46 -13.47 36.77
C LEU A 257 -6.01 -14.93 36.93
N SER A 258 -5.22 -15.46 35.99
CA SER A 258 -4.63 -16.80 36.12
C SER A 258 -3.73 -16.91 37.35
N ARG A 259 -2.91 -15.89 37.63
CA ARG A 259 -2.07 -15.85 38.84
C ARG A 259 -2.90 -15.77 40.12
N GLU A 260 -4.00 -15.03 40.11
CA GLU A 260 -4.93 -14.94 41.24
C GLU A 260 -5.64 -16.28 41.47
N MET A 261 -6.09 -16.96 40.41
CA MET A 261 -6.65 -18.31 40.46
C MET A 261 -5.66 -19.34 41.01
N ASP A 262 -4.40 -19.30 40.58
CA ASP A 262 -3.34 -20.19 41.09
C ASP A 262 -3.07 -19.96 42.58
N LYS A 263 -3.10 -18.70 43.04
CA LYS A 263 -2.98 -18.38 44.47
C LYS A 263 -4.15 -18.96 45.26
N LEU A 264 -5.38 -18.72 44.81
CA LEU A 264 -6.59 -19.24 45.46
C LEU A 264 -6.57 -20.77 45.51
N ARG A 265 -6.11 -21.43 44.44
CA ARG A 265 -5.96 -22.89 44.39
C ARG A 265 -4.96 -23.41 45.43
N ARG A 266 -3.79 -22.77 45.56
CA ARG A 266 -2.80 -23.13 46.60
C ARG A 266 -3.31 -22.88 48.01
N GLU A 267 -4.08 -21.80 48.21
CA GLU A 267 -4.71 -21.51 49.51
C GLU A 267 -5.77 -22.56 49.88
N LEU A 268 -6.56 -23.03 48.90
CA LEU A 268 -7.51 -24.12 49.09
C LEU A 268 -6.80 -25.44 49.37
N GLU A 269 -5.74 -25.78 48.64
CA GLU A 269 -4.92 -26.97 48.89
C GLU A 269 -4.29 -26.96 50.28
N LYS A 270 -3.79 -25.80 50.73
CA LYS A 270 -3.26 -25.62 52.08
C LYS A 270 -4.33 -25.79 53.15
N LYS A 271 -5.51 -25.19 52.97
CA LYS A 271 -6.65 -25.38 53.89
C LYS A 271 -7.13 -26.83 53.92
N ALA A 272 -7.14 -27.54 52.78
CA ALA A 272 -7.48 -28.95 52.71
C ALA A 272 -6.43 -29.83 53.40
N PHE A 273 -5.15 -29.45 53.34
CA PHE A 273 -4.07 -30.12 54.05
C PHE A 273 -4.14 -29.90 55.57
N ASP A 274 -4.42 -28.67 56.01
CA ASP A 274 -4.56 -28.32 57.42
C ASP A 274 -5.85 -28.89 58.05
N ALA A 275 -6.88 -29.16 57.25
CA ALA A 275 -8.14 -29.78 57.68
C ALA A 275 -8.08 -31.32 57.79
N ARG A 276 -6.93 -31.96 57.51
CA ARG A 276 -6.78 -33.41 57.62
C ARG A 276 -6.66 -33.80 59.10
N PRO A 277 -7.60 -34.57 59.66
CA PRO A 277 -7.49 -35.01 61.05
C PRO A 277 -6.29 -35.96 61.20
N PRO A 278 -5.54 -35.92 62.33
CA PRO A 278 -4.48 -36.88 62.57
C PRO A 278 -5.04 -38.31 62.58
N PRO A 279 -4.26 -39.32 62.17
CA PRO A 279 -4.71 -40.70 62.22
C PRO A 279 -5.00 -41.07 63.67
N SER A 280 -6.28 -41.29 63.96
CA SER A 280 -6.77 -41.82 65.22
C SER A 280 -6.22 -43.23 65.38
N HIS A 281 -5.25 -43.38 66.29
CA HIS A 281 -4.97 -44.66 66.92
C HIS A 281 -6.22 -45.08 67.68
N ALA A 282 -6.96 -46.01 67.10
CA ALA A 282 -7.88 -46.85 67.84
C ALA A 282 -7.08 -47.63 68.88
N GLU A 283 -7.21 -47.27 70.15
CA GLU A 283 -7.22 -48.18 71.31
C GLU A 283 -7.34 -47.39 72.63
N ALA A 284 -8.58 -47.29 73.13
CA ALA A 284 -8.89 -47.16 74.56
C ALA A 284 -10.34 -47.64 74.70
N ALA A 285 -10.54 -48.95 74.87
CA ALA A 285 -10.71 -49.57 76.18
C ALA A 285 -11.95 -49.02 76.91
N TYR A 286 -13.02 -49.80 76.79
CA TYR A 286 -14.15 -49.92 77.71
C TYR A 286 -13.85 -49.44 79.14
N CYS A 287 -14.66 -48.52 79.64
CA CYS A 287 -14.99 -48.41 81.05
C CYS A 287 -16.46 -47.98 81.16
N VAL A 288 -17.34 -48.98 81.22
CA VAL A 288 -18.72 -48.83 81.70
C VAL A 288 -18.64 -48.84 83.23
N GLY A 289 -18.87 -47.69 83.86
CA GLY A 289 -19.09 -47.56 85.31
C GLY A 289 -20.57 -47.30 85.60
N PRO A 290 -21.11 -47.79 86.72
CA PRO A 290 -22.55 -47.96 86.92
C PRO A 290 -23.28 -46.65 87.20
N VAL A 291 -24.54 -46.65 86.78
CA VAL A 291 -25.59 -45.66 86.98
C VAL A 291 -25.61 -45.18 88.44
N GLY A 292 -25.25 -43.91 88.65
CA GLY A 292 -25.39 -43.18 89.90
C GLY A 292 -26.12 -41.85 89.61
N ASP A 293 -26.97 -41.45 90.56
CA ASP A 293 -28.05 -40.48 90.40
C ASP A 293 -27.71 -39.18 89.66
N VAL A 294 -28.59 -38.84 88.71
CA VAL A 294 -28.49 -37.67 87.83
C VAL A 294 -28.66 -36.39 88.63
N SER A 295 -27.54 -35.74 88.90
CA SER A 295 -27.46 -34.36 89.37
C SER A 295 -27.94 -33.40 88.27
N GLY A 296 -28.60 -32.29 88.64
CA GLY A 296 -29.10 -31.26 87.72
C GLY A 296 -28.02 -30.59 86.85
N ASP A 297 -26.74 -30.86 87.10
CA ASP A 297 -25.61 -30.36 86.31
C ASP A 297 -25.38 -31.15 85.01
N ASP A 298 -25.68 -32.46 84.97
CA ASP A 298 -25.53 -33.28 83.76
C ASP A 298 -26.59 -32.94 82.70
N ALA A 299 -27.81 -32.60 83.14
CA ALA A 299 -28.87 -32.13 82.25
C ALA A 299 -28.52 -30.78 81.59
N ARG A 300 -27.81 -29.89 82.33
CA ARG A 300 -27.31 -28.62 81.81
C ARG A 300 -26.16 -28.83 80.83
N ALA A 301 -25.24 -29.74 81.12
CA ALA A 301 -24.16 -30.10 80.22
C ALA A 301 -24.69 -30.68 78.89
N LEU A 302 -25.65 -31.60 78.93
CA LEU A 302 -26.29 -32.15 77.74
C LEU A 302 -27.06 -31.10 76.94
N SER A 303 -27.76 -30.16 77.60
CA SER A 303 -28.44 -29.04 76.94
C SER A 303 -27.46 -28.11 76.22
N LEU A 304 -26.30 -27.82 76.81
CA LEU A 304 -25.24 -27.03 76.19
C LEU A 304 -24.64 -27.74 74.97
N VAL A 305 -24.35 -29.04 75.08
CA VAL A 305 -23.86 -29.85 73.95
C VAL A 305 -24.88 -29.87 72.81
N GLN A 306 -26.17 -30.09 73.10
CA GLN A 306 -27.23 -30.03 72.09
C GLN A 306 -27.32 -28.66 71.43
N ARG A 307 -27.15 -27.57 72.19
CA ARG A 307 -27.15 -26.21 71.63
C ARG A 307 -25.93 -25.94 70.74
N LEU A 308 -24.76 -26.45 71.12
CA LEU A 308 -23.54 -26.33 70.32
C LEU A 308 -23.62 -27.18 69.04
N CYS A 309 -24.17 -28.39 69.10
CA CYS A 309 -24.41 -29.22 67.91
C CYS A 309 -25.38 -28.52 66.95
N ARG A 310 -26.52 -28.01 67.44
CA ARG A 310 -27.46 -27.25 66.60
C ARG A 310 -26.84 -26.00 65.97
N ARG A 311 -26.00 -25.28 66.71
CA ARG A 311 -25.27 -24.11 66.16
C ARG A 311 -24.27 -24.52 65.09
N ARG A 312 -23.60 -25.66 65.27
CA ARG A 312 -22.67 -26.21 64.28
C ARG A 312 -23.40 -26.65 63.02
N GLU A 313 -24.50 -27.38 63.15
CA GLU A 313 -25.37 -27.79 62.04
C GLU A 313 -25.90 -26.58 61.27
N GLN A 314 -26.34 -25.52 61.97
CA GLN A 314 -26.75 -24.26 61.35
C GLN A 314 -25.61 -23.59 60.58
N ALA A 315 -24.41 -23.52 61.16
CA ALA A 315 -23.24 -22.95 60.49
C ALA A 315 -22.75 -23.80 59.31
N GLU A 316 -22.92 -25.12 59.36
CA GLU A 316 -22.61 -26.03 58.24
C GLU A 316 -23.64 -25.85 57.10
N LEU A 317 -24.93 -25.76 57.40
CA LEU A 317 -25.98 -25.46 56.40
C LEU A 317 -25.80 -24.08 55.75
N GLU A 318 -25.48 -23.05 56.52
CA GLU A 318 -25.18 -21.71 55.98
C GLU A 318 -23.96 -21.75 55.03
N ARG A 319 -22.95 -22.56 55.36
CA ARG A 319 -21.78 -22.74 54.48
C ARG A 319 -22.13 -23.50 53.21
N GLU A 320 -22.94 -24.55 53.29
CA GLU A 320 -23.41 -25.32 52.14
C GLU A 320 -24.22 -24.45 51.18
N LEU A 321 -25.13 -23.62 51.71
CA LEU A 321 -25.90 -22.67 50.89
C LEU A 321 -24.99 -21.65 50.20
N LEU A 322 -24.01 -21.08 50.90
CA LEU A 322 -23.05 -20.15 50.30
C LEU A 322 -22.18 -20.81 49.22
N LEU A 323 -21.81 -22.09 49.39
CA LEU A 323 -21.09 -22.83 48.36
C LEU A 323 -21.97 -23.10 47.15
N GLN A 324 -23.24 -23.46 47.36
CA GLN A 324 -24.20 -23.69 46.28
C GLN A 324 -24.50 -22.41 45.49
N GLU A 325 -24.66 -21.27 46.16
CA GLU A 325 -24.80 -19.96 45.49
C GLU A 325 -23.57 -19.64 44.64
N ARG A 326 -22.35 -19.87 45.17
CA ARG A 326 -21.10 -19.68 44.40
C ARG A 326 -20.99 -20.63 43.22
N GLU A 327 -21.38 -21.89 43.37
CA GLU A 327 -21.42 -22.86 42.27
C GLU A 327 -22.36 -22.37 41.17
N SER A 328 -23.56 -21.90 41.52
CA SER A 328 -24.51 -21.35 40.56
C SER A 328 -23.98 -20.09 39.85
N GLU A 329 -23.26 -19.20 40.56
CA GLU A 329 -22.61 -18.05 39.95
C GLU A 329 -21.50 -18.45 38.98
N LEU A 330 -20.73 -19.49 39.31
CA LEU A 330 -19.68 -20.03 38.45
C LEU A 330 -20.26 -20.69 37.21
N GLU A 331 -21.38 -21.41 37.31
CA GLU A 331 -22.10 -21.98 36.18
C GLU A 331 -22.56 -20.88 35.21
N VAL A 332 -23.18 -19.82 35.72
CA VAL A 332 -23.62 -18.68 34.88
C VAL A 332 -22.44 -18.02 34.18
N ARG A 333 -21.30 -17.84 34.87
CA ARG A 333 -20.08 -17.29 34.26
C ARG A 333 -19.50 -18.23 33.21
N HIS A 334 -19.53 -19.54 33.46
CA HIS A 334 -19.05 -20.54 32.52
C HIS A 334 -19.90 -20.56 31.24
N GLU A 335 -21.23 -20.55 31.37
CA GLU A 335 -22.14 -20.46 30.22
C GLU A 335 -21.93 -19.16 29.42
N PHE A 336 -21.70 -18.04 30.10
CA PHE A 336 -21.40 -16.77 29.44
C PHE A 336 -20.11 -16.86 28.62
N LEU A 337 -19.05 -17.46 29.18
CA LEU A 337 -17.78 -17.66 28.48
C LEU A 337 -17.93 -18.58 27.28
N LEU A 338 -18.66 -19.69 27.40
CA LEU A 338 -18.94 -20.59 26.27
C LEU A 338 -19.68 -19.87 25.13
N ARG A 339 -20.70 -19.06 25.45
CA ARG A 339 -21.41 -18.25 24.45
C ARG A 339 -20.49 -17.23 23.78
N TRP A 340 -19.56 -16.66 24.53
CA TRP A 340 -18.54 -15.75 24.01
C TRP A 340 -17.56 -16.44 23.08
N GLU A 341 -17.07 -17.62 23.44
CA GLU A 341 -16.19 -18.45 22.60
C GLU A 341 -16.89 -18.84 21.29
N GLU A 342 -18.16 -19.27 21.35
CA GLU A 342 -18.96 -19.56 20.16
C GLU A 342 -19.17 -18.33 19.27
N ALA A 343 -19.40 -17.15 19.87
CA ALA A 343 -19.56 -15.91 19.12
C ALA A 343 -18.24 -15.50 18.44
N LEU A 344 -17.12 -15.69 19.14
CA LEU A 344 -15.79 -15.39 18.63
C LEU A 344 -15.43 -16.32 17.47
N HIS A 345 -15.64 -17.63 17.61
CA HIS A 345 -15.44 -18.59 16.53
C HIS A 345 -16.36 -18.33 15.33
N ARG A 346 -17.62 -17.91 15.56
CA ARG A 346 -18.51 -17.48 14.47
C ARG A 346 -17.99 -16.25 13.74
N GLY A 347 -17.45 -15.27 14.48
CA GLY A 347 -16.81 -14.08 13.94
C GLY A 347 -15.57 -14.40 13.11
N GLU A 348 -14.67 -15.21 13.65
CA GLU A 348 -13.45 -15.68 12.97
C GLU A 348 -13.78 -16.42 11.67
N ASN A 349 -14.71 -17.38 11.73
CA ASN A 349 -15.13 -18.13 10.56
C ASN A 349 -15.73 -17.21 9.48
N ALA A 350 -16.50 -16.19 9.86
CA ALA A 350 -17.05 -15.23 8.90
C ALA A 350 -15.96 -14.37 8.25
N LEU A 351 -14.92 -13.97 8.99
CA LEU A 351 -13.78 -13.25 8.44
C LEU A 351 -12.97 -14.12 7.48
N VAL A 352 -12.66 -15.36 7.88
CA VAL A 352 -11.95 -16.33 7.02
C VAL A 352 -12.73 -16.58 5.74
N GLN A 353 -14.05 -16.75 5.80
CA GLN A 353 -14.88 -16.91 4.60
C GLN A 353 -14.82 -15.69 3.67
N ARG A 354 -14.87 -14.47 4.22
CA ARG A 354 -14.72 -13.23 3.41
C ARG A 354 -13.35 -13.15 2.75
N GLU A 355 -12.28 -13.52 3.45
CA GLU A 355 -10.93 -13.56 2.87
C GLU A 355 -10.82 -14.61 1.77
N LEU A 356 -11.42 -15.79 1.95
CA LEU A 356 -11.43 -16.83 0.92
C LEU A 356 -12.24 -16.41 -0.31
N GLU A 357 -13.40 -15.79 -0.12
CA GLU A 357 -14.20 -15.26 -1.22
C GLU A 357 -13.48 -14.15 -1.99
N THR A 358 -12.82 -13.23 -1.28
CA THR A 358 -12.04 -12.17 -1.94
C THR A 358 -10.89 -12.78 -2.72
N ARG A 359 -10.10 -13.68 -2.14
CA ARG A 359 -9.03 -14.42 -2.86
C ARG A 359 -9.55 -15.16 -4.07
N ARG A 360 -10.71 -15.81 -3.96
CA ARG A 360 -11.36 -16.48 -5.10
C ARG A 360 -11.70 -15.49 -6.20
N ARG A 361 -12.35 -14.36 -5.88
CA ARG A 361 -12.68 -13.31 -6.87
C ARG A 361 -11.43 -12.76 -7.56
N TRP A 362 -10.36 -12.52 -6.81
CA TRP A 362 -9.07 -12.10 -7.35
C TRP A 362 -8.48 -13.15 -8.30
N SER A 363 -8.50 -14.43 -7.92
CA SER A 363 -8.02 -15.53 -8.78
C SER A 363 -8.83 -15.65 -10.08
N GLU A 364 -10.15 -15.50 -10.02
CA GLU A 364 -11.02 -15.55 -11.20
C GLU A 364 -10.79 -14.33 -12.12
N ALA A 365 -10.59 -13.14 -11.54
CA ALA A 365 -10.26 -11.93 -12.29
C ALA A 365 -8.89 -12.03 -12.96
N PHE A 366 -7.90 -12.58 -12.25
CA PHE A 366 -6.56 -12.83 -12.76
C PHE A 366 -6.59 -13.80 -13.95
N LEU A 367 -7.26 -14.95 -13.83
CA LEU A 367 -7.42 -15.91 -14.92
C LEU A 367 -8.12 -15.31 -16.15
N ARG A 368 -9.10 -14.41 -15.94
CA ARG A 368 -9.73 -13.67 -17.06
C ARG A 368 -8.73 -12.76 -17.77
N LYS A 369 -7.83 -12.12 -17.02
CA LYS A 369 -6.80 -11.24 -17.57
C LYS A 369 -5.70 -12.03 -18.29
N GLU A 370 -5.29 -13.18 -17.78
CA GLU A 370 -4.38 -14.08 -18.48
C GLU A 370 -4.94 -14.53 -19.83
N ARG A 371 -6.20 -14.99 -19.87
CA ARG A 371 -6.86 -15.34 -21.14
C ARG A 371 -7.00 -14.16 -22.10
N GLN A 372 -7.17 -12.94 -21.59
CA GLN A 372 -7.19 -11.73 -22.42
C GLN A 372 -5.80 -11.46 -23.01
N LEU A 373 -4.74 -11.65 -22.22
CA LEU A 373 -3.36 -11.49 -22.69
C LEU A 373 -3.00 -12.55 -23.73
N GLU A 374 -3.38 -13.80 -23.54
CA GLU A 374 -3.18 -14.88 -24.53
C GLU A 374 -3.82 -14.52 -25.87
N ARG A 375 -5.08 -14.06 -25.86
CA ARG A 375 -5.77 -13.61 -27.09
C ARG A 375 -5.08 -12.42 -27.74
N LEU A 376 -4.61 -11.45 -26.95
CA LEU A 376 -3.88 -10.31 -27.49
C LEU A 376 -2.54 -10.75 -28.11
N GLN A 377 -1.86 -11.70 -27.48
CA GLN A 377 -0.63 -12.28 -28.02
C GLN A 377 -0.89 -13.02 -29.34
N GLU A 378 -1.93 -13.86 -29.42
CA GLU A 378 -2.35 -14.50 -30.67
C GLU A 378 -2.65 -13.47 -31.77
N THR A 379 -3.35 -12.38 -31.44
CA THR A 379 -3.63 -11.31 -32.42
C THR A 379 -2.36 -10.59 -32.87
N LEU A 380 -1.39 -10.37 -31.98
CA LEU A 380 -0.11 -9.76 -32.33
C LEU A 380 0.71 -10.68 -33.24
N GLU A 381 0.76 -11.97 -32.96
CA GLU A 381 1.44 -12.97 -33.78
C GLU A 381 0.83 -13.02 -35.20
N LEU A 382 -0.50 -13.02 -35.31
CA LEU A 382 -1.19 -12.93 -36.60
C LEU A 382 -0.83 -11.65 -37.36
N ARG A 383 -0.81 -10.49 -36.68
CA ARG A 383 -0.42 -9.22 -37.31
C ARG A 383 1.03 -9.21 -37.77
N GLN A 384 1.94 -9.81 -37.02
CA GLN A 384 3.34 -9.94 -37.43
C GLN A 384 3.47 -10.80 -38.69
N LEU A 385 2.74 -11.92 -38.78
CA LEU A 385 2.70 -12.76 -39.97
C LEU A 385 2.11 -12.03 -41.19
N GLU A 386 1.04 -11.25 -41.00
CA GLU A 386 0.47 -10.41 -42.06
C GLU A 386 1.47 -9.39 -42.61
N VAL A 387 2.22 -8.72 -41.72
CA VAL A 387 3.27 -7.76 -42.13
C VAL A 387 4.40 -8.48 -42.87
N ALA A 388 4.87 -9.62 -42.35
CA ALA A 388 5.92 -10.40 -43.00
C ALA A 388 5.51 -10.89 -44.40
N ALA A 389 4.25 -11.32 -44.57
CA ALA A 389 3.70 -11.71 -45.88
C ALA A 389 3.66 -10.54 -46.86
N ARG A 390 3.21 -9.35 -46.41
CA ARG A 390 3.21 -8.13 -47.24
C ARG A 390 4.63 -7.72 -47.65
N GLU A 391 5.59 -7.78 -46.73
CA GLU A 391 6.99 -7.48 -47.04
C GLU A 391 7.59 -8.48 -48.04
N ALA A 392 7.28 -9.77 -47.90
CA ALA A 392 7.72 -10.80 -48.84
C ALA A 392 7.14 -10.56 -50.24
N GLU A 393 5.87 -10.16 -50.33
CA GLU A 393 5.24 -9.81 -51.61
C GLU A 393 5.89 -8.58 -52.25
N VAL A 394 6.18 -7.53 -51.47
CA VAL A 394 6.92 -6.35 -51.95
C VAL A 394 8.31 -6.73 -52.43
N LYS A 395 9.03 -7.59 -51.71
CA LYS A 395 10.35 -8.11 -52.13
C LYS A 395 10.25 -8.88 -53.45
N ARG A 396 9.25 -9.76 -53.61
CA ARG A 396 9.02 -10.49 -54.87
C ARG A 396 8.72 -9.55 -56.03
N ARG A 397 7.87 -8.54 -55.83
CA ARG A 397 7.57 -7.53 -56.86
C ARG A 397 8.82 -6.73 -57.26
N ARG A 398 9.66 -6.35 -56.30
CA ARG A 398 10.94 -5.68 -56.56
C ARG A 398 11.90 -6.56 -57.36
N LEU A 399 12.04 -7.84 -57.01
CA LEU A 399 12.90 -8.79 -57.73
C LEU A 399 12.40 -9.05 -59.16
N ALA A 400 11.10 -9.31 -59.35
CA ALA A 400 10.52 -9.50 -60.67
C ALA A 400 10.68 -8.25 -61.55
N GLN A 401 10.64 -7.05 -60.97
CA GLN A 401 10.91 -5.81 -61.70
C GLN A 401 12.39 -5.71 -62.11
N ILE A 402 13.32 -6.08 -61.24
CA ILE A 402 14.76 -6.11 -61.56
C ILE A 402 15.04 -7.12 -62.68
N GLU A 403 14.38 -8.28 -62.67
CA GLU A 403 14.51 -9.30 -63.72
C GLU A 403 13.95 -8.82 -65.06
N ARG A 404 12.74 -8.22 -65.08
CA ARG A 404 12.20 -7.60 -66.30
C ARG A 404 13.10 -6.48 -66.84
N ASP A 405 13.70 -5.68 -65.96
CA ASP A 405 14.64 -4.64 -66.34
C ASP A 405 15.98 -5.21 -66.87
N ARG A 406 16.34 -6.46 -66.52
CA ARG A 406 17.49 -7.19 -67.10
C ARG A 406 17.14 -7.80 -68.46
N GLU A 407 15.95 -8.37 -68.60
CA GLU A 407 15.46 -9.01 -69.82
C GLU A 407 15.15 -8.01 -70.94
N ALA A 408 14.71 -6.80 -70.59
CA ALA A 408 14.39 -5.76 -71.57
C ALA A 408 15.61 -5.20 -72.34
N GLY A 409 16.84 -5.64 -72.03
CA GLY A 409 18.07 -5.08 -72.58
C GLY A 409 18.31 -3.66 -72.04
N GLU A 410 19.58 -3.24 -72.02
CA GLU A 410 20.10 -2.01 -71.38
C GLU A 410 19.17 -0.79 -71.48
N LEU A 411 18.20 -0.67 -70.56
CA LEU A 411 17.47 0.56 -70.33
C LEU A 411 18.52 1.61 -69.99
N SER A 412 18.57 2.67 -70.80
CA SER A 412 19.52 3.76 -70.58
C SER A 412 19.46 4.18 -69.10
N LEU A 413 20.61 4.49 -68.49
CA LEU A 413 20.69 4.87 -67.07
C LEU A 413 19.67 5.96 -66.70
N GLY A 414 19.28 6.81 -67.65
CA GLY A 414 18.23 7.83 -67.50
C GLY A 414 16.82 7.25 -67.35
N GLU A 415 16.43 6.25 -68.13
CA GLU A 415 15.12 5.58 -67.98
C GLU A 415 15.05 4.75 -66.71
N ARG A 416 16.17 4.12 -66.32
CA ARG A 416 16.28 3.40 -65.05
C ARG A 416 16.09 4.35 -63.86
N ARG A 417 16.68 5.55 -63.92
CA ARG A 417 16.49 6.61 -62.90
C ARG A 417 15.05 7.09 -62.83
N ARG A 418 14.39 7.29 -63.98
CA ARG A 418 12.97 7.72 -64.04
C ARG A 418 12.02 6.66 -63.48
N ARG A 419 12.22 5.39 -63.81
CA ARG A 419 11.41 4.28 -63.27
C ARG A 419 11.63 4.09 -61.77
N MET A 420 12.87 4.23 -61.30
CA MET A 420 13.17 4.16 -59.87
C MET A 420 12.54 5.34 -59.11
N GLN A 421 12.54 6.54 -59.69
CA GLN A 421 11.83 7.71 -59.13
C GLN A 421 10.31 7.51 -59.12
N GLN A 422 9.73 6.89 -60.16
CA GLN A 422 8.31 6.53 -60.17
C GLN A 422 7.96 5.49 -59.10
N LEU A 423 8.78 4.46 -58.92
CA LEU A 423 8.59 3.49 -57.83
C LEU A 423 8.70 4.16 -56.45
N HIS A 424 9.64 5.11 -56.29
CA HIS A 424 9.78 5.86 -55.04
C HIS A 424 8.57 6.76 -54.76
N LEU A 425 7.97 7.35 -55.79
CA LEU A 425 6.71 8.10 -55.69
C LEU A 425 5.55 7.19 -55.29
N ILE A 426 5.43 6.01 -55.92
CA ILE A 426 4.40 5.03 -55.59
C ILE A 426 4.58 4.51 -54.15
N GLU A 427 5.81 4.22 -53.72
CA GLU A 427 6.10 3.83 -52.34
C GLU A 427 5.74 4.94 -51.34
N LYS A 428 6.01 6.21 -51.67
CA LYS A 428 5.64 7.35 -50.83
C LYS A 428 4.12 7.53 -50.75
N GLU A 429 3.39 7.29 -51.83
CA GLU A 429 1.92 7.29 -51.82
C GLU A 429 1.33 6.10 -51.03
N LEU A 430 1.92 4.91 -51.15
CA LEU A 430 1.49 3.74 -50.39
C LEU A 430 1.70 3.96 -48.88
N ARG A 431 2.86 4.52 -48.47
CA ARG A 431 3.09 4.91 -47.06
C ARG A 431 2.08 5.92 -46.55
N LYS A 432 1.75 6.95 -47.35
CA LYS A 432 0.69 7.91 -47.00
C LYS A 432 -0.68 7.25 -46.87
N ARG A 433 -0.98 6.24 -47.70
CA ARG A 433 -2.25 5.48 -47.59
C ARG A 433 -2.25 4.59 -46.34
N GLU A 434 -1.13 3.96 -46.01
CA GLU A 434 -0.97 3.18 -44.78
C GLU A 434 -1.09 4.06 -43.53
N GLU A 435 -0.48 5.24 -43.52
CA GLU A 435 -0.64 6.23 -42.43
C GLU A 435 -2.09 6.68 -42.28
N ARG A 436 -2.81 6.89 -43.40
CA ARG A 436 -4.24 7.22 -43.38
C ARG A 436 -5.10 6.07 -42.88
N VAL A 437 -4.76 4.82 -43.20
CA VAL A 437 -5.47 3.64 -42.70
C VAL A 437 -5.18 3.46 -41.21
N ARG A 438 -3.93 3.58 -40.76
CA ARG A 438 -3.57 3.58 -39.33
C ARG A 438 -4.26 4.70 -38.55
N ALA A 439 -4.36 5.90 -39.13
CA ALA A 439 -5.06 7.02 -38.51
C ALA A 439 -6.58 6.80 -38.45
N LYS A 440 -7.16 6.05 -39.40
CA LYS A 440 -8.56 5.62 -39.35
C LYS A 440 -8.75 4.51 -38.33
N GLU A 441 -7.90 3.49 -38.29
CA GLU A 441 -7.94 2.42 -37.28
C GLU A 441 -7.75 2.99 -35.85
N ALA A 442 -6.93 4.03 -35.68
CA ALA A 442 -6.80 4.75 -34.40
C ALA A 442 -8.05 5.56 -34.02
N ARG A 443 -8.86 5.99 -35.00
CA ARG A 443 -10.16 6.66 -34.77
C ARG A 443 -11.31 5.66 -34.59
N ASP A 444 -11.22 4.51 -35.25
CA ASP A 444 -12.25 3.46 -35.30
C ASP A 444 -12.03 2.38 -34.22
N LEU A 445 -10.97 2.48 -33.40
CA LEU A 445 -10.83 1.73 -32.16
C LEU A 445 -12.01 2.11 -31.23
N PRO A 446 -12.99 1.22 -31.05
CA PRO A 446 -14.12 1.54 -30.19
C PRO A 446 -13.60 1.73 -28.76
N HIS A 447 -14.12 2.75 -28.09
CA HIS A 447 -13.90 3.03 -26.66
C HIS A 447 -14.47 1.93 -25.73
N THR A 448 -14.56 0.68 -26.18
CA THR A 448 -15.24 -0.43 -25.49
C THR A 448 -14.48 -1.02 -24.30
N VAL A 449 -13.37 -0.42 -23.87
CA VAL A 449 -12.74 -0.77 -22.58
C VAL A 449 -13.20 0.15 -21.44
N ALA A 450 -13.96 1.22 -21.73
CA ALA A 450 -14.47 2.13 -20.69
C ALA A 450 -15.93 1.90 -20.25
N ASP A 451 -16.78 1.24 -21.07
CA ASP A 451 -18.25 1.33 -20.87
C ASP A 451 -18.99 0.05 -20.40
N GLU A 452 -18.34 -1.10 -20.16
CA GLU A 452 -19.04 -2.32 -19.68
C GLU A 452 -18.97 -2.56 -18.16
N VAL A 453 -18.60 -1.56 -17.35
CA VAL A 453 -18.81 -1.60 -15.89
C VAL A 453 -19.55 -0.34 -15.41
N HIS A 454 -20.71 -0.09 -16.01
CA HIS A 454 -21.76 0.71 -15.38
C HIS A 454 -22.96 -0.18 -15.04
N HIS A 455 -22.75 -1.08 -14.07
CA HIS A 455 -23.87 -1.43 -13.20
C HIS A 455 -24.33 -0.14 -12.52
N ARG A 456 -25.54 0.29 -12.86
CA ARG A 456 -26.29 1.36 -12.21
C ARG A 456 -26.18 1.22 -10.68
N LEU A 457 -25.28 1.98 -10.06
CA LEU A 457 -25.45 2.38 -8.68
C LEU A 457 -26.59 3.40 -8.67
N ARG A 458 -27.75 2.91 -8.25
CA ARG A 458 -28.89 3.72 -7.82
C ARG A 458 -28.36 4.80 -6.85
N PRO A 459 -28.77 6.08 -6.96
CA PRO A 459 -28.35 7.10 -6.01
C PRO A 459 -28.77 6.69 -4.59
N PRO A 460 -27.97 6.97 -3.55
CA PRO A 460 -28.44 6.81 -2.19
C PRO A 460 -29.58 7.79 -1.96
N VAL A 461 -30.79 7.25 -1.78
CA VAL A 461 -31.92 7.99 -1.24
C VAL A 461 -31.46 8.57 0.09
N GLN A 462 -31.50 9.90 0.19
CA GLN A 462 -31.26 10.63 1.42
C GLN A 462 -32.17 10.06 2.50
N ARG A 463 -31.56 9.52 3.57
CA ARG A 463 -32.25 9.25 4.83
C ARG A 463 -32.64 10.60 5.46
N ARG A 464 -33.78 11.11 5.06
CA ARG A 464 -34.67 11.88 5.93
C ARG A 464 -35.98 11.09 5.97
N ASP A 465 -36.52 10.95 7.18
CA ASP A 465 -37.69 10.15 7.57
C ASP A 465 -37.40 8.72 8.05
N VAL A 466 -36.59 8.62 9.12
CA VAL A 466 -36.59 7.46 10.05
C VAL A 466 -37.20 7.87 11.40
N ASP A 467 -38.13 8.83 11.41
CA ASP A 467 -38.90 9.23 12.62
C ASP A 467 -40.41 8.94 12.51
N LYS A 468 -40.83 8.10 11.55
CA LYS A 468 -42.26 7.78 11.35
C LYS A 468 -42.61 6.29 11.34
N LEU A 469 -41.67 5.40 11.68
CA LEU A 469 -41.96 3.96 11.78
C LEU A 469 -41.96 3.40 13.21
N GLU A 470 -41.82 4.23 14.24
CA GLU A 470 -42.04 3.84 15.65
C GLU A 470 -43.41 4.31 16.20
N ARG A 471 -44.33 4.80 15.36
CA ARG A 471 -45.68 5.24 15.79
C ARG A 471 -46.85 4.48 15.17
N LEU A 472 -46.60 3.34 14.54
CA LEU A 472 -47.68 2.50 13.97
C LEU A 472 -47.62 1.04 14.41
N GLN A 473 -46.87 0.73 15.47
CA GLN A 473 -46.86 -0.62 16.07
C GLN A 473 -47.61 -0.73 17.41
N ASP A 474 -48.18 0.38 17.91
CA ASP A 474 -48.99 0.44 19.15
C ASP A 474 -50.50 0.60 18.88
N SER A 475 -50.99 0.31 17.68
CA SER A 475 -52.42 0.44 17.39
C SER A 475 -52.87 -0.61 16.38
N GLN A 476 -53.03 -1.85 16.84
CA GLN A 476 -54.04 -2.81 16.36
C GLN A 476 -54.03 -4.08 17.24
N GLN A 477 -54.51 -3.92 18.48
CA GLN A 477 -55.25 -4.99 19.17
C GLN A 477 -56.71 -4.55 19.19
N THR A 478 -57.53 -5.15 18.34
CA THR A 478 -58.91 -5.59 18.62
C THR A 478 -59.53 -6.23 17.36
N GLU A 479 -60.19 -7.37 17.59
CA GLU A 479 -61.31 -7.95 16.81
C GLU A 479 -60.96 -8.75 15.52
N SER A 480 -61.11 -10.08 15.53
CA SER A 480 -62.37 -10.83 15.26
C SER A 480 -62.80 -10.64 13.80
N GLY A 481 -62.96 -11.63 12.92
CA GLY A 481 -62.94 -13.09 13.00
C GLY A 481 -63.37 -13.65 11.62
N ALA A 482 -63.32 -14.99 11.51
CA ALA A 482 -64.11 -15.84 10.62
C ALA A 482 -63.99 -15.77 9.07
N ALA A 483 -63.79 -16.99 8.54
CA ALA A 483 -64.44 -17.60 7.38
C ALA A 483 -63.87 -17.44 5.95
N ASP A 484 -63.49 -18.62 5.43
CA ASP A 484 -63.82 -19.21 4.14
C ASP A 484 -63.29 -18.66 2.80
N GLY A 485 -62.95 -19.61 1.92
CA GLY A 485 -63.19 -19.42 0.48
C GLY A 485 -62.07 -19.76 -0.52
N CYS A 486 -61.62 -21.01 -0.54
CA CYS A 486 -61.63 -21.91 -1.72
C CYS A 486 -61.55 -21.35 -3.18
N VAL A 487 -60.67 -21.99 -3.99
CA VAL A 487 -60.70 -22.25 -5.47
C VAL A 487 -60.55 -21.01 -6.39
N SER A 488 -59.89 -20.97 -7.57
CA SER A 488 -59.54 -21.96 -8.60
C SER A 488 -58.42 -21.44 -9.51
N SER A 489 -57.73 -22.37 -10.16
CA SER A 489 -56.66 -22.26 -11.17
C SER A 489 -57.16 -21.73 -12.56
N PRO A 490 -56.56 -22.09 -13.72
CA PRO A 490 -55.42 -21.48 -14.43
C PRO A 490 -55.74 -21.18 -15.91
N SER A 491 -54.82 -20.57 -16.68
CA SER A 491 -54.67 -20.71 -18.16
C SER A 491 -53.73 -19.61 -18.69
N LYS A 492 -52.98 -19.73 -19.78
CA LYS A 492 -52.39 -20.81 -20.59
C LYS A 492 -51.29 -20.11 -21.43
N PRO A 493 -50.35 -20.87 -22.03
CA PRO A 493 -49.17 -20.39 -22.73
C PRO A 493 -49.37 -20.23 -24.25
N ARG A 494 -48.45 -19.53 -24.94
CA ARG A 494 -48.14 -19.67 -26.37
C ARG A 494 -46.63 -19.47 -26.53
N SER A 495 -45.84 -20.52 -26.79
CA SER A 495 -45.69 -21.29 -28.04
C SER A 495 -44.48 -20.80 -28.84
N SER A 496 -43.46 -21.66 -28.78
CA SER A 496 -42.31 -21.85 -29.65
C SER A 496 -42.67 -22.11 -31.12
N TYR A 497 -41.79 -21.67 -32.02
CA TYR A 497 -41.48 -22.31 -33.30
C TYR A 497 -39.94 -22.25 -33.44
N LEU A 498 -39.28 -23.37 -33.16
CA LEU A 498 -38.52 -24.18 -34.13
C LEU A 498 -37.30 -23.42 -34.71
N SER A 499 -36.08 -23.61 -34.21
CA SER A 499 -35.19 -24.78 -34.40
C SER A 499 -35.18 -25.31 -35.82
N LEU A 500 -34.01 -25.31 -36.47
CA LEU A 500 -33.22 -26.53 -36.69
C LEU A 500 -32.06 -26.29 -37.68
N LEU A 501 -30.87 -26.74 -37.22
CA LEU A 501 -29.75 -27.36 -37.95
C LEU A 501 -28.90 -26.42 -38.85
N SER A 502 -27.58 -26.48 -38.82
CA SER A 502 -26.66 -27.62 -38.60
C SER A 502 -25.33 -27.20 -38.00
#